data_AF-A0A2G2YY37-F1
#
_entry.id   AF-A0A2G2YY37-F1
#
_cell.length_a   1.000
_cell.length_b   1.000
_cell.length_c   1.000
_cell.angle_alpha   90.00
_cell.angle_beta   90.00
_cell.angle_gamma   90.00
#
_symmetry.space_group_name_H-M   'P 1'
#
loop_
_entity.id
_entity.type
_entity.pdbx_description
1 polymer ?
#
loop_
_entity_poly.entity_id
_entity_poly.type
_entity_poly.pdbx_seq_one_letter_code
_entity_poly.pdbx_strand_id
1 'polypeptide(L)'
;MDAQGIQINQQYFLFELKGTDLVLGMEWLVTLGEMRVNWKLQIMKFNDAGRSVFLRGDPAMVRTVVSLKSMTKLLKKRNQGFFVELNQVTRSENEDAIITMEIEKLLSDYPEVGEQTLSLLPHRSRDHAITLQTGAQSPNIRPY
;
A
#
# COMPACT_ATOMS: atom_id res chain seq x y z
N MET A 1 10.17 -19.23 11.12
CA MET A 1 9.76 -17.80 11.13
C MET A 1 10.27 -17.18 12.43
N ASP A 2 10.75 -15.92 12.42
CA ASP A 2 11.10 -15.22 13.66
C ASP A 2 9.93 -14.37 14.15
N ALA A 3 9.61 -14.47 15.44
CA ALA A 3 8.66 -13.58 16.11
C ALA A 3 9.27 -13.08 17.42
N GLN A 4 9.63 -11.79 17.48
CA GLN A 4 10.24 -11.16 18.66
C GLN A 4 11.50 -11.89 19.16
N GLY A 5 12.32 -12.44 18.24
CA GLY A 5 13.53 -13.18 18.56
C GLY A 5 13.30 -14.67 18.88
N ILE A 6 12.11 -15.19 18.62
CA ILE A 6 11.75 -16.60 18.80
C ILE A 6 11.64 -17.25 17.43
N GLN A 7 12.39 -18.32 17.23
CA GLN A 7 12.31 -19.13 16.02
C GLN A 7 11.17 -20.14 16.14
N ILE A 8 10.14 -19.93 15.34
CA ILE A 8 8.98 -20.81 15.24
C ILE A 8 9.18 -21.74 14.05
N ASN A 9 9.27 -23.04 14.35
CA ASN A 9 9.44 -24.13 13.39
C ASN A 9 8.23 -25.07 13.47
N GLN A 10 7.30 -24.92 12.53
CA GLN A 10 6.11 -25.76 12.43
C GLN A 10 5.68 -25.90 10.97
N GLN A 11 4.78 -26.84 10.71
CA GLN A 11 4.08 -26.89 9.43
C GLN A 11 2.99 -25.81 9.41
N TYR A 12 2.83 -25.18 8.25
CA TYR A 12 1.85 -24.13 8.03
C TYR A 12 0.88 -24.54 6.93
N PHE A 13 -0.37 -24.14 7.10
CA PHE A 13 -1.38 -24.28 6.07
C PHE A 13 -1.59 -22.91 5.41
N LEU A 14 -1.60 -22.89 4.08
CA LEU A 14 -1.79 -21.66 3.32
C LEU A 14 -3.28 -21.36 3.19
N PHE A 15 -3.69 -20.22 3.73
CA PHE A 15 -5.06 -19.72 3.64
C PHE A 15 -5.04 -18.25 3.21
N GLU A 16 -6.05 -17.83 2.46
CA GLU A 16 -6.28 -16.41 2.19
C GLU A 16 -6.83 -15.74 3.46
N LEU A 17 -5.94 -15.16 4.26
CA LEU A 17 -6.29 -14.42 5.46
C LEU A 17 -6.44 -12.94 5.13
N LYS A 18 -7.61 -12.36 5.42
CA LYS A 18 -7.82 -10.92 5.30
C LYS A 18 -7.34 -10.22 6.58
N GLY A 19 -6.24 -9.47 6.47
CA GLY A 19 -5.77 -8.56 7.53
C GLY A 19 -4.78 -9.12 8.55
N THR A 20 -4.29 -10.36 8.34
CA THR A 20 -3.26 -10.99 9.17
C THR A 20 -2.40 -11.90 8.30
N ASP A 21 -1.08 -11.90 8.50
CA ASP A 21 -0.15 -12.69 7.69
C ASP A 21 -0.04 -14.15 8.15
N LEU A 22 -0.17 -14.42 9.46
CA LEU A 22 -0.05 -15.75 10.04
C LEU A 22 -0.92 -15.91 11.29
N VAL A 23 -1.51 -17.09 11.45
CA VAL A 23 -2.16 -17.52 12.69
C VAL A 23 -1.44 -18.74 13.24
N LEU A 24 -0.96 -18.64 14.48
CA LEU A 24 -0.40 -19.77 15.22
C LEU A 24 -1.51 -20.46 16.00
N GLY A 25 -1.83 -21.69 15.60
CA GLY A 25 -2.93 -22.46 16.17
C GLY A 25 -2.58 -23.18 17.47
N MET A 26 -3.55 -23.97 17.94
CA MET A 26 -3.42 -24.76 19.16
C MET A 26 -2.28 -25.79 19.10
N GLU A 27 -2.03 -26.38 17.92
CA GLU A 27 -0.94 -27.35 17.74
C GLU A 27 0.42 -26.77 18.14
N TRP A 28 0.69 -25.52 17.74
CA TRP A 28 1.89 -24.82 18.16
C TRP A 28 1.91 -24.52 19.66
N LEU A 29 0.80 -24.04 20.21
CA LEU A 29 0.70 -23.72 21.64
C LEU A 29 0.96 -24.95 22.53
N VAL A 30 0.54 -26.14 22.10
CA VAL A 30 0.81 -27.40 22.82
C VAL A 30 2.31 -27.67 22.94
N THR A 31 3.11 -27.31 21.92
CA THR A 31 4.57 -27.52 21.96
C THR A 31 5.29 -26.70 23.04
N LEU A 32 4.67 -25.61 23.51
CA LEU A 32 5.25 -24.71 24.49
C LEU A 32 5.12 -25.21 25.93
N GLY A 33 4.27 -26.22 26.17
CA GLY A 33 3.99 -26.76 27.50
C GLY A 33 3.30 -25.74 28.41
N GLU A 34 3.81 -25.59 29.65
CA GLU A 34 3.22 -24.68 30.62
C GLU A 34 3.50 -23.21 30.23
N MET A 35 2.42 -22.44 30.10
CA MET A 35 2.49 -21.01 29.80
C MET A 35 1.62 -20.20 30.74
N ARG A 36 2.02 -18.95 30.98
CA ARG A 36 1.21 -17.93 31.64
C ARG A 36 0.84 -16.84 30.66
N VAL A 37 -0.46 -16.59 30.53
CA VAL A 37 -0.98 -15.56 29.63
C VAL A 37 -1.74 -14.51 30.42
N ASN A 38 -1.37 -13.25 30.23
CA ASN A 38 -2.15 -12.10 30.65
C ASN A 38 -2.86 -11.53 29.43
N TRP A 39 -4.13 -11.89 29.26
CA TRP A 39 -4.95 -11.45 28.13
C TRP A 39 -5.18 -9.93 28.09
N LYS A 40 -5.30 -9.29 29.26
CA LYS A 40 -5.51 -7.84 29.35
C LYS A 40 -4.30 -7.05 28.85
N LEU A 41 -3.09 -7.49 29.19
CA LEU A 41 -1.85 -6.87 28.76
C LEU A 41 -1.29 -7.46 27.46
N GLN A 42 -1.93 -8.51 26.94
CA GLN A 42 -1.47 -9.31 25.81
C GLN A 42 -0.02 -9.80 25.98
N ILE A 43 0.30 -10.34 27.15
CA ILE A 43 1.64 -10.90 27.45
C ILE A 43 1.52 -12.40 27.64
N MET A 44 2.32 -13.17 26.92
CA MET A 44 2.49 -14.61 27.08
C MET A 44 3.91 -14.90 27.54
N LYS A 45 4.05 -15.77 28.53
CA LYS A 45 5.33 -16.25 29.06
C LYS A 45 5.35 -17.76 29.08
N PHE A 46 6.44 -18.36 28.62
CA PHE A 46 6.64 -19.81 28.63
C PHE A 46 8.13 -20.13 28.78
N ASN A 47 8.44 -21.38 29.11
CA ASN A 47 9.82 -21.86 29.17
C ASN A 47 10.20 -22.51 27.84
N ASP A 48 11.32 -22.11 27.28
CA ASP A 48 11.92 -22.76 26.12
C ASP A 48 13.36 -23.15 26.47
N ALA A 49 13.64 -24.46 26.52
CA ALA A 49 14.95 -25.02 26.87
C ALA A 49 15.61 -24.39 28.12
N GLY A 50 14.84 -24.15 29.18
CA GLY A 50 15.32 -23.57 30.44
C GLY A 50 15.37 -22.03 30.44
N ARG A 51 15.05 -21.37 29.32
CA ARG A 51 14.98 -19.91 29.23
C ARG A 51 13.54 -19.44 29.34
N SER A 52 13.33 -18.37 30.10
CA SER A 52 12.03 -17.70 30.18
C SER A 52 11.85 -16.79 28.96
N VAL A 53 10.87 -17.11 28.13
CA VAL A 53 10.56 -16.41 26.89
C VAL A 53 9.29 -15.59 27.06
N PHE A 54 9.24 -14.43 26.39
CA PHE A 54 8.14 -13.48 26.49
C PHE A 54 7.67 -13.08 25.09
N LEU A 55 6.37 -13.23 24.85
CA LEU A 55 5.68 -12.67 23.71
C LEU A 55 4.77 -11.54 24.19
N ARG A 56 4.83 -10.40 23.52
CA ARG A 56 4.00 -9.23 23.85
C ARG A 56 3.23 -8.75 22.62
N GLY A 57 1.92 -8.58 22.74
CA GLY A 57 1.11 -7.95 21.71
C GLY A 57 1.59 -6.52 21.46
N ASP A 58 1.68 -6.13 20.19
CA ASP A 58 2.04 -4.77 19.79
C ASP A 58 0.80 -3.86 19.90
N PRO A 59 0.78 -2.86 20.81
CA PRO A 59 -0.32 -1.93 20.92
C PRO A 59 -0.57 -1.11 19.65
N ALA A 60 0.45 -0.94 18.79
CA ALA A 60 0.31 -0.24 17.52
C ALA A 60 -0.48 -1.05 16.48
N MET A 61 -0.54 -2.38 16.61
CA MET A 61 -1.39 -3.23 15.76
C MET A 61 -2.87 -3.24 16.19
N VAL A 62 -3.21 -2.69 17.36
CA VAL A 62 -4.60 -2.62 17.81
C VAL A 62 -5.34 -1.53 17.05
N ARG A 63 -6.11 -1.94 16.03
CA ARG A 63 -7.02 -1.07 15.30
C ARG A 63 -8.40 -1.10 15.96
N THR A 64 -8.77 -0.02 16.63
CA THR A 64 -10.11 0.15 17.20
C THR A 64 -10.91 1.11 16.33
N VAL A 65 -12.05 0.65 15.81
CA VAL A 65 -13.01 1.54 15.16
C VAL A 65 -13.59 2.47 16.21
N VAL A 66 -13.49 3.77 15.97
CA VAL A 66 -14.01 4.81 16.87
C VAL A 66 -14.92 5.74 16.10
N SER A 67 -15.94 6.28 16.77
CA SER A 67 -16.74 7.36 16.18
C SER A 67 -15.87 8.60 15.92
N LEU A 68 -16.29 9.45 14.96
CA LEU A 68 -15.64 10.74 14.71
C LEU A 68 -15.57 11.60 15.98
N LYS A 69 -16.60 11.55 16.83
CA LYS A 69 -16.63 12.26 18.13
C LYS A 69 -15.57 11.74 19.10
N SER A 70 -15.35 10.42 19.16
CA SER A 70 -14.32 9.82 19.99
C SER A 70 -12.92 10.10 19.44
N MET A 71 -12.74 10.01 18.12
CA MET A 71 -11.49 10.32 17.45
C MET A 71 -11.06 11.77 17.69
N THR A 72 -11.95 12.73 17.47
CA THR A 72 -11.68 14.17 17.72
C THR A 72 -11.30 14.44 19.18
N LYS A 73 -11.96 13.77 20.14
CA LYS A 73 -11.59 13.87 21.57
C LYS A 73 -10.20 13.29 21.87
N LEU A 74 -9.83 12.19 21.20
CA LEU A 74 -8.51 11.57 21.34
C LEU A 74 -7.40 12.44 20.73
N LEU A 75 -7.65 12.99 19.53
CA LEU A 75 -6.73 13.91 18.85
C LEU A 75 -6.55 15.23 19.61
N LYS A 76 -7.57 15.73 20.32
CA LYS A 76 -7.42 16.89 21.21
C LYS A 76 -6.61 16.58 22.48
N LYS A 77 -6.62 15.33 22.95
CA LYS A 77 -5.92 14.91 24.17
C LYS A 77 -4.46 14.54 23.91
N ARG A 78 -4.13 14.03 22.73
CA ARG A 78 -2.75 13.76 22.32
C ARG A 78 -2.22 14.99 21.59
N ASN A 79 -0.99 15.43 21.86
CA ASN A 79 -0.42 16.63 21.22
C ASN A 79 -0.36 16.56 19.68
N GLN A 80 -0.49 15.37 19.07
CA GLN A 80 -0.42 15.17 17.62
C GLN A 80 -1.15 13.90 17.15
N GLY A 81 -1.57 13.87 15.88
CA GLY A 81 -2.11 12.71 15.18
C GLY A 81 -2.35 12.99 13.69
N PHE A 82 -2.55 11.94 12.90
CA PHE A 82 -2.82 12.03 11.46
C PHE A 82 -4.27 11.65 11.16
N PHE A 83 -4.93 12.42 10.30
CA PHE A 83 -6.20 12.06 9.70
C PHE A 83 -5.93 11.69 8.24
N VAL A 84 -6.25 10.46 7.87
CA VAL A 84 -6.06 9.95 6.50
C VAL A 84 -7.43 9.56 5.97
N GLU A 85 -7.87 10.27 4.95
CA GLU A 85 -9.06 9.94 4.17
C GLU A 85 -8.62 9.19 2.91
N LEU A 86 -9.11 7.97 2.72
CA LEU A 86 -8.92 7.23 1.47
C LEU A 86 -10.11 7.50 0.55
N ASN A 87 -9.87 8.29 -0.49
CA ASN A 87 -10.82 8.49 -1.56
C ASN A 87 -10.49 7.54 -2.70
N GLN A 88 -11.48 6.75 -3.13
CA GLN A 88 -11.37 6.06 -4.40
C GLN A 88 -11.62 7.08 -5.51
N VAL A 89 -10.59 7.41 -6.27
CA VAL A 89 -10.77 8.11 -7.55
C VAL A 89 -11.28 7.07 -8.54
N THR A 90 -12.59 6.86 -8.57
CA THR A 90 -13.22 6.16 -9.67
C THR A 90 -13.04 7.03 -10.90
N ARG A 91 -12.08 6.67 -11.77
CA ARG A 91 -12.14 7.09 -13.17
C ARG A 91 -13.44 6.48 -13.70
N SER A 92 -14.44 7.29 -13.95
CA SER A 92 -15.61 6.85 -14.69
C SER A 92 -15.09 6.44 -16.08
N GLU A 93 -14.92 5.13 -16.29
CA GLU A 93 -14.59 4.61 -17.63
C GLU A 93 -15.78 4.73 -18.59
N ASN A 94 -16.91 5.31 -18.16
CA ASN A 94 -18.10 5.54 -18.96
C ASN A 94 -18.83 6.82 -18.51
N GLU A 95 -18.13 7.95 -18.43
CA GLU A 95 -18.81 9.18 -18.82
C GLU A 95 -18.58 9.30 -20.31
N ASP A 96 -19.59 8.98 -21.11
CA ASP A 96 -19.66 9.47 -22.48
C ASP A 96 -19.42 10.98 -22.36
N ALA A 97 -18.22 11.43 -22.73
CA ALA A 97 -17.91 12.84 -22.73
C ALA A 97 -19.02 13.49 -23.56
N ILE A 98 -19.79 14.41 -22.97
CA ILE A 98 -20.81 15.14 -23.71
C ILE A 98 -20.04 16.02 -24.69
N ILE A 99 -19.81 15.49 -25.89
CA ILE A 99 -19.20 16.23 -26.98
C ILE A 99 -20.27 17.24 -27.43
N THR A 100 -20.00 18.53 -27.24
CA THR A 100 -20.89 19.56 -27.74
C THR A 100 -20.83 19.58 -29.27
N MET A 101 -21.93 19.98 -29.91
CA MET A 101 -22.00 20.16 -31.38
C MET A 101 -20.84 21.01 -31.93
N GLU A 102 -20.35 21.99 -31.17
CA GLU A 102 -19.19 22.80 -31.57
C GLU A 102 -17.91 21.98 -31.67
N ILE A 103 -17.69 21.05 -30.75
CA ILE A 103 -16.51 20.17 -30.76
C ILE A 103 -16.66 19.11 -31.88
N GLU A 104 -17.85 18.56 -32.09
CA GLU A 104 -18.08 17.64 -33.24
C GLU A 104 -17.81 18.34 -34.57
N LYS A 105 -18.31 19.57 -34.74
CA LYS A 105 -18.05 20.37 -35.93
C LYS A 105 -16.55 20.65 -36.10
N LEU A 106 -15.87 21.05 -35.01
CA LEU A 106 -14.44 21.31 -35.04
C LEU A 106 -13.63 20.06 -35.41
N LEU A 107 -14.00 18.88 -34.89
CA LEU A 107 -13.35 17.61 -35.25
C LEU A 107 -13.63 17.23 -36.71
N SER A 108 -14.81 17.56 -37.22
CA SER A 108 -15.15 17.37 -38.64
C SER A 108 -14.41 18.34 -39.57
N ASP A 109 -14.10 19.55 -39.11
CA ASP A 109 -13.35 20.55 -39.87
C ASP A 109 -11.84 20.20 -39.97
N TYR A 110 -11.33 19.35 -39.07
CA TYR A 110 -9.92 18.94 -39.00
C TYR A 110 -9.75 17.42 -38.79
N PRO A 111 -10.18 16.58 -39.76
CA PRO A 111 -10.08 15.13 -39.65
C PRO A 111 -8.63 14.65 -39.47
N GLU A 112 -7.65 15.38 -40.02
CA GLU A 112 -6.22 15.07 -39.88
C GLU A 112 -5.68 15.11 -38.45
N VAL A 113 -6.35 15.80 -37.52
CA VAL A 113 -5.91 15.91 -36.11
C VAL A 113 -6.09 14.59 -35.36
N GLY A 114 -7.07 13.78 -35.77
CA GLY A 114 -7.35 12.45 -35.20
C GLY A 114 -6.59 11.31 -35.88
N GLU A 115 -6.00 11.54 -37.05
CA GLU A 115 -5.24 10.53 -37.77
C GLU A 115 -3.87 10.30 -37.12
N GLN A 116 -3.53 9.02 -36.89
CA GLN A 116 -2.20 8.67 -36.42
C GLN A 116 -1.20 8.94 -37.55
N THR A 117 -0.40 10.00 -37.40
CA THR A 117 0.66 10.32 -38.36
C THR A 117 1.73 9.23 -38.32
N LEU A 118 1.72 8.35 -39.33
CA LEU A 118 2.72 7.28 -39.52
C LEU A 118 4.08 7.81 -39.97
N SER A 119 4.17 9.10 -40.33
CA SER A 119 5.39 9.74 -40.81
C SER A 119 5.92 10.78 -39.82
N LEU A 120 7.25 10.93 -39.80
CA LEU A 120 7.90 11.99 -39.04
C LEU A 120 7.41 13.35 -39.54
N LEU A 121 7.27 14.31 -38.62
CA LEU A 121 6.97 15.69 -38.97
C LEU A 121 7.97 16.20 -40.02
N PRO A 122 7.53 17.02 -41.00
CA PRO A 122 8.45 17.63 -41.96
C PRO A 122 9.51 18.46 -41.23
N HIS A 123 10.73 18.42 -41.77
CA HIS A 123 11.89 19.11 -41.21
C HIS A 123 11.57 20.60 -41.00
N ARG A 124 11.71 21.08 -39.76
CA ARG A 124 11.50 22.50 -39.43
C ARG A 124 12.83 23.23 -39.54
N SER A 125 12.79 24.55 -39.72
CA SER A 125 14.00 25.39 -39.69
C SER A 125 14.76 25.34 -38.36
N ARG A 126 14.12 24.80 -37.31
CA ARG A 126 14.69 24.54 -35.98
C ARG A 126 14.24 23.17 -35.49
N ASP A 127 14.93 22.13 -35.95
CA ASP A 127 14.83 20.82 -35.33
C ASP A 127 15.79 20.74 -34.14
N HIS A 128 15.24 20.55 -32.94
CA HIS A 128 16.03 20.32 -31.75
C HIS A 128 16.51 18.86 -31.73
N ALA A 129 17.75 18.63 -32.17
CA ALA A 129 18.39 17.33 -32.05
C ALA A 129 19.03 17.19 -30.65
N ILE A 130 18.63 16.17 -29.90
CA ILE A 130 19.37 15.74 -28.70
C ILE A 130 20.61 14.99 -29.19
N THR A 131 21.77 15.66 -29.19
CA THR A 131 23.02 15.01 -29.58
C THR A 131 23.54 14.17 -28.42
N LEU A 132 23.41 12.85 -28.52
CA LEU A 132 23.90 11.93 -27.50
C LEU A 132 25.41 11.75 -27.63
N GLN A 133 26.14 11.96 -26.54
CA GLN A 133 27.57 11.63 -26.49
C GLN A 133 27.75 10.10 -26.44
N THR A 134 28.71 9.57 -27.19
CA THR A 134 29.04 8.14 -27.17
C THR A 134 29.47 7.72 -25.76
N GLY A 135 28.74 6.79 -25.16
CA GLY A 135 28.96 6.35 -23.77
C GLY A 135 28.16 7.11 -22.70
N ALA A 136 27.24 8.00 -23.08
CA ALA A 136 26.37 8.68 -22.14
C ALA A 136 25.46 7.69 -21.39
N GLN A 137 25.47 7.78 -20.05
CA GLN A 137 24.54 7.01 -19.22
C GLN A 137 23.17 7.70 -19.18
N SER A 138 22.10 6.89 -19.26
CA SER A 138 20.72 7.38 -19.16
C SER A 138 20.54 8.18 -17.86
N PRO A 139 20.00 9.41 -17.91
CA PRO A 139 19.75 10.19 -16.71
C PRO A 139 18.72 9.45 -15.85
N ASN A 140 19.15 8.93 -14.70
CA ASN A 140 18.26 8.28 -13.74
C ASN A 140 17.62 9.34 -12.85
N ILE A 141 16.75 10.18 -13.45
CA ILE A 141 16.07 11.27 -12.77
C ILE A 141 14.72 10.72 -12.28
N ARG A 142 14.48 10.78 -10.96
CA ARG A 142 13.18 10.41 -10.38
C ARG A 142 12.12 11.43 -10.81
N PRO A 143 10.90 11.00 -11.17
CA PRO A 143 9.80 11.92 -11.42
C PRO A 143 9.49 12.75 -10.17
N TYR A 144 9.06 13.99 -10.36
CA TYR A 144 8.54 14.88 -9.31
C TYR A 144 7.24 14.35 -8.72
#